data_AF-A0A7S1DWL0-F1
#
_entry.id   AF-A0A7S1DWL0-F1
#
_cell.length_a   1.000
_cell.length_b   1.000
_cell.length_c   1.000
_cell.angle_alpha   90.00
_cell.angle_beta   90.00
_cell.angle_gamma   90.00
#
_symmetry.space_group_name_H-M   'P 1'
#
loop_
_entity.id
_entity.type
_entity.pdbx_description
1 polymer ?
#
loop_
_entity_poly.entity_id
_entity_poly.type
_entity_poly.pdbx_seq_one_letter_code
_entity_poly.pdbx_strand_id
1 'polypeptide(L)'
;FLKADRFGVRGGVEFAMMSTTLDKAVAVQYAGSDVPTIFEIFVGGVDRGASLVFLSQYPAEEEILFPPRSYLEVVDGVPTMEAGPGGRTVRVVKLKVNANVTSSTIESIVGRRRELFLSAGDNLLLEIRSRLEDLLESDRVAAALVNRPYYSAKQVHVKVFESILKEAKEWLERYRGKEAEWFNEEWQYAAAVRELTGLETKAIGKFECWIEGSG
;
A
#
# COMPACT_ATOMS: atom_id res chain seq x y z
N PHE A 1 2.26 22.90 19.87
CA PHE A 1 2.04 23.80 18.73
C PHE A 1 3.06 24.94 18.69
N LEU A 2 2.94 26.04 19.46
CA LEU A 2 3.89 27.17 19.36
C LEU A 2 5.23 26.96 20.07
N LYS A 3 5.30 26.05 21.05
CA LYS A 3 6.55 25.66 21.69
C LYS A 3 7.32 24.70 20.78
N ALA A 4 8.61 24.98 20.59
CA ALA A 4 9.49 24.10 19.83
C ALA A 4 9.69 22.75 20.55
N ASP A 5 9.75 21.69 19.77
CA ASP A 5 10.13 20.37 20.24
C ASP A 5 11.66 20.23 20.43
N ARG A 6 12.13 19.02 20.73
CA ARG A 6 13.56 18.72 20.91
C ARG A 6 14.42 18.95 19.65
N PHE A 7 13.80 19.08 18.49
CA PHE A 7 14.45 19.31 17.19
C PHE A 7 14.31 20.76 16.72
N GLY A 8 13.71 21.65 17.52
CA GLY A 8 13.49 23.04 17.17
C GLY A 8 12.23 23.30 16.33
N VAL A 9 11.43 22.28 16.05
CA VAL A 9 10.24 22.37 15.19
C VAL A 9 9.03 22.77 16.02
N ARG A 10 8.20 23.67 15.47
CA ARG A 10 6.94 24.13 16.07
C ARG A 10 5.81 23.71 15.17
N GLY A 11 4.80 23.03 15.70
CA GLY A 11 3.72 22.53 14.88
C GLY A 11 2.82 21.51 15.57
N GLY A 12 2.03 20.82 14.76
CA GLY A 12 1.14 19.75 15.18
C GLY A 12 0.45 19.07 14.01
N VAL A 13 -0.13 17.90 14.27
CA VAL A 13 -0.99 17.17 13.33
C VAL A 13 -2.43 17.55 13.59
N GLU A 14 -3.17 17.92 12.55
CA GLU A 14 -4.62 18.02 12.58
C GLU A 14 -5.22 16.63 12.27
N PHE A 15 -6.00 16.08 13.20
CA PHE A 15 -6.52 14.72 13.08
C PHE A 15 -7.81 14.65 12.25
N ALA A 16 -8.58 15.74 12.20
CA ALA A 16 -9.80 15.84 11.42
C ALA A 16 -9.54 16.42 10.03
N MET A 17 -10.59 16.48 9.21
CA MET A 17 -10.55 17.34 8.02
C MET A 17 -10.43 18.79 8.46
N MET A 18 -9.56 19.55 7.80
CA MET A 18 -9.32 20.95 8.13
C MET A 18 -9.91 21.85 7.05
N SER A 19 -11.03 22.50 7.39
CA SER A 19 -11.68 23.49 6.54
C SER A 19 -10.93 24.83 6.63
N THR A 20 -10.64 25.43 5.48
CA THR A 20 -9.93 26.71 5.35
C THR A 20 -10.56 27.53 4.24
N THR A 21 -10.23 28.81 4.15
CA THR A 21 -10.79 29.74 3.15
C THR A 21 -9.68 30.57 2.52
N LEU A 22 -9.88 30.99 1.27
CA LEU A 22 -9.03 31.97 0.59
C LEU A 22 -9.30 33.42 1.05
N ASP A 23 -10.44 33.67 1.70
CA ASP A 23 -10.81 34.99 2.23
C ASP A 23 -10.56 35.10 3.74
N LYS A 24 -9.58 35.95 4.10
CA LYS A 24 -9.25 36.25 5.50
C LYS A 24 -10.44 36.83 6.27
N ALA A 25 -11.33 37.58 5.63
CA ALA A 25 -12.51 38.14 6.28
C ALA A 25 -13.48 37.04 6.72
N VAL A 26 -13.67 36.00 5.90
CA VAL A 26 -14.46 34.82 6.26
C VAL A 26 -13.83 34.09 7.44
N ALA A 27 -12.51 33.87 7.43
CA ALA A 27 -11.81 33.22 8.56
C ALA A 27 -11.99 33.99 9.88
N VAL A 28 -11.98 35.32 9.84
CA VAL A 28 -12.20 36.17 11.02
C VAL A 28 -13.64 36.05 11.55
N GLN A 29 -14.65 35.84 10.69
CA GLN A 29 -16.04 35.66 11.12
C GLN A 29 -16.22 34.39 11.97
N TYR A 30 -15.49 33.32 11.65
CA TYR A 30 -15.50 32.08 12.39
C TYR A 30 -14.67 32.12 13.69
N ALA A 31 -13.89 33.18 13.91
CA ALA A 31 -13.01 33.29 15.07
C ALA A 31 -13.70 34.01 16.24
N GLY A 32 -14.21 33.23 17.21
CA GLY A 32 -15.05 33.72 18.32
C GLY A 32 -14.33 34.23 19.57
N SER A 33 -13.23 34.97 19.47
CA SER A 33 -12.48 35.46 20.66
C SER A 33 -12.10 36.94 20.56
N ASP A 34 -11.79 37.58 21.69
CA ASP A 34 -11.38 39.01 21.76
C ASP A 34 -10.15 39.33 20.90
N VAL A 35 -9.19 38.39 20.83
CA VAL A 35 -8.02 38.45 19.94
C VAL A 35 -7.97 37.14 19.14
N PRO A 36 -8.73 37.06 18.02
CA PRO A 36 -8.83 35.84 17.23
C PRO A 36 -7.47 35.44 16.67
N THR A 37 -7.22 34.13 16.65
CA THR A 37 -6.03 33.56 16.02
C THR A 37 -6.37 33.10 14.61
N ILE A 38 -5.65 33.63 13.63
CA ILE A 38 -5.78 33.26 12.22
C ILE A 38 -4.55 32.47 11.82
N PHE A 39 -4.78 31.30 11.25
CA PHE A 39 -3.73 30.47 10.66
C PHE A 39 -3.59 30.81 9.18
N GLU A 40 -2.49 31.47 8.84
CA GLU A 40 -2.15 31.80 7.45
C GLU A 40 -1.28 30.67 6.90
N ILE A 41 -1.87 29.83 6.05
CA ILE A 41 -1.24 28.60 5.58
C ILE A 41 -0.66 28.82 4.18
N PHE A 42 0.66 28.74 4.07
CA PHE A 42 1.37 28.75 2.80
C PHE A 42 1.37 27.35 2.20
N VAL A 43 0.83 27.24 0.99
CA VAL A 43 0.72 25.98 0.26
C VAL A 43 1.70 25.93 -0.92
N GLY A 44 2.37 24.78 -1.08
CA GLY A 44 3.12 24.46 -2.30
C GLY A 44 2.21 23.94 -3.41
N GLY A 45 2.80 23.55 -4.56
CA GLY A 45 2.05 22.89 -5.63
C GLY A 45 1.56 21.48 -5.26
N VAL A 46 2.28 20.81 -4.36
CA VAL A 46 2.01 19.42 -3.92
C VAL A 46 1.16 19.33 -2.65
N ASP A 47 1.17 20.37 -1.82
CA ASP A 47 0.46 20.43 -0.53
C ASP A 47 -0.84 21.23 -0.62
N ARG A 48 -1.54 21.19 -1.75
CA ARG A 48 -2.82 21.91 -1.92
C ARG A 48 -3.97 21.09 -1.36
N GLY A 49 -4.85 21.75 -0.60
CA GLY A 49 -6.17 21.21 -0.29
C GLY A 49 -7.07 21.17 -1.54
N ALA A 50 -8.22 20.52 -1.40
CA ALA A 50 -9.23 20.45 -2.46
C ALA A 50 -10.23 21.61 -2.29
N SER A 51 -10.54 22.31 -3.39
CA SER A 51 -11.63 23.30 -3.35
C SER A 51 -12.98 22.58 -3.28
N LEU A 52 -13.82 23.01 -2.34
CA LEU A 52 -15.18 22.50 -2.18
C LEU A 52 -16.25 23.43 -2.74
N VAL A 53 -15.88 24.55 -3.38
CA VAL A 53 -16.81 25.55 -3.93
C VAL A 53 -17.94 24.91 -4.75
N PHE A 54 -17.63 23.89 -5.57
CA PHE A 54 -18.60 23.24 -6.44
C PHE A 54 -19.62 22.35 -5.71
N LEU A 55 -19.33 21.94 -4.47
CA LEU A 55 -20.20 21.08 -3.63
C LEU A 55 -20.72 21.78 -2.37
N SER A 56 -20.15 22.93 -2.02
CA SER A 56 -20.39 23.58 -0.73
C SER A 56 -21.80 24.16 -0.65
N GLN A 57 -22.38 24.11 0.56
CA GLN A 57 -23.60 24.86 0.89
C GLN A 57 -23.34 26.37 0.96
N TYR A 58 -22.08 26.78 1.13
CA TYR A 58 -21.64 28.17 1.19
C TYR A 58 -20.52 28.45 0.17
N PRO A 59 -20.81 28.44 -1.15
CA PRO A 59 -19.78 28.61 -2.19
C PRO A 59 -18.97 29.91 -2.08
N ALA A 60 -19.58 30.96 -1.52
CA ALA A 60 -18.95 32.27 -1.31
C ALA A 60 -17.83 32.26 -0.27
N GLU A 61 -17.72 31.22 0.55
CA GLU A 61 -16.65 31.08 1.53
C GLU A 61 -15.33 30.59 0.91
N GLU A 62 -15.33 30.23 -0.38
CA GLU A 62 -14.15 29.75 -1.10
C GLU A 62 -13.38 28.66 -0.34
N GLU A 63 -14.13 27.69 0.17
CA GLU A 63 -13.59 26.67 1.06
C GLU A 63 -12.55 25.79 0.36
N ILE A 64 -11.39 25.64 1.01
CA ILE A 64 -10.33 24.69 0.70
C ILE A 64 -10.24 23.68 1.85
N LEU A 65 -10.47 22.41 1.55
CA LEU A 65 -10.45 21.32 2.53
C LEU A 65 -9.14 20.54 2.45
N PHE A 66 -8.49 20.37 3.60
CA PHE A 66 -7.35 19.47 3.76
C PHE A 66 -7.78 18.13 4.38
N PRO A 67 -7.13 17.02 3.98
CA PRO A 67 -7.45 15.71 4.51
C PRO A 67 -7.04 15.56 5.98
N PRO A 68 -7.60 14.58 6.69
CA PRO A 68 -7.15 14.18 8.02
C PRO A 68 -5.65 13.87 8.08
N ARG A 69 -5.05 14.13 9.24
CA ARG A 69 -3.63 13.95 9.53
C ARG A 69 -2.71 14.84 8.70
N SER A 70 -3.19 16.03 8.33
CA SER A 70 -2.34 17.07 7.75
C SER A 70 -1.43 17.64 8.83
N TYR A 71 -0.13 17.79 8.53
CA TYR A 71 0.83 18.37 9.48
C TYR A 71 0.97 19.88 9.22
N LEU A 72 0.94 20.67 10.29
CA LEU A 72 1.11 22.12 10.27
C LEU A 72 2.40 22.51 10.98
N GLU A 73 3.28 23.22 10.28
CA GLU A 73 4.56 23.73 10.80
C GLU A 73 4.54 25.25 10.88
N VAL A 74 4.94 25.83 12.01
CA VAL A 74 5.05 27.28 12.20
C VAL A 74 6.36 27.79 11.60
N VAL A 75 6.28 28.72 10.63
CA VAL A 75 7.45 29.15 9.83
C VAL A 75 8.30 30.21 10.53
N ASP A 76 7.67 31.27 11.05
CA ASP A 76 8.40 32.44 11.59
C ASP A 76 8.54 32.42 13.12
N GLY A 77 8.01 31.37 13.77
CA GLY A 77 8.06 31.12 15.21
C GLY A 77 7.30 32.14 16.09
N VAL A 78 7.12 33.38 15.65
CA VAL A 78 6.48 34.47 16.39
C VAL A 78 5.17 34.84 15.70
N PRO A 79 4.02 34.71 16.39
CA PRO A 79 2.75 35.24 15.88
C PRO A 79 2.81 36.76 15.70
N THR A 80 2.28 37.27 14.60
CA THR A 80 2.15 38.72 14.35
C THR A 80 0.79 39.22 14.83
N MET A 81 0.72 40.49 15.25
CA MET A 81 -0.55 41.16 15.51
C MET A 81 -0.86 42.06 14.31
N GLU A 82 -2.05 41.90 13.75
CA GLU A 82 -2.48 42.61 12.55
C GLU A 82 -3.84 43.27 12.77
N ALA A 83 -4.11 44.35 12.03
CA ALA A 83 -5.44 44.95 11.99
C ALA A 83 -6.36 44.07 11.13
N GLY A 84 -7.38 43.49 11.75
CA GLY A 84 -8.43 42.74 11.08
C GLY A 84 -9.61 43.62 10.65
N PRO A 85 -10.60 43.01 9.97
CA PRO A 85 -11.84 43.68 9.59
C PRO A 85 -12.49 44.40 10.77
N GLY A 86 -12.94 45.64 10.53
CA GLY A 86 -13.59 46.46 11.56
C GLY A 86 -12.67 46.98 12.67
N GLY A 87 -11.35 46.97 12.46
CA GLY A 87 -10.36 47.52 13.42
C GLY A 87 -10.03 46.59 14.58
N ARG A 88 -10.54 45.35 14.58
CA ARG A 88 -10.20 44.34 15.60
C ARG A 88 -8.77 43.85 15.41
N THR A 89 -8.00 43.72 16.49
CA THR A 89 -6.67 43.12 16.43
C THR A 89 -6.77 41.61 16.28
N VAL A 90 -6.09 41.04 15.29
CA VAL A 90 -6.02 39.60 15.04
C VAL A 90 -4.59 39.10 15.22
N ARG A 91 -4.44 37.91 15.78
CA ARG A 91 -3.15 37.23 15.92
C ARG A 91 -2.95 36.30 14.73
N VAL A 92 -1.96 36.56 13.89
CA VAL A 92 -1.67 35.74 12.72
C VAL A 92 -0.51 34.79 13.03
N VAL A 93 -0.70 33.51 12.77
CA VAL A 93 0.35 32.49 12.85
C VAL A 93 0.56 31.94 11.45
N LYS A 94 1.78 32.14 10.94
CA LYS A 94 2.17 31.68 9.60
C LYS A 94 2.60 30.22 9.64
N LEU A 95 2.00 29.42 8.78
CA LEU A 95 2.16 27.99 8.75
C LEU A 95 2.56 27.50 7.36
N LYS A 96 3.30 26.39 7.30
CA LYS A 96 3.32 25.48 6.14
C LYS A 96 2.49 24.25 6.47
N VAL A 97 1.90 23.66 5.45
CA VAL A 97 1.13 22.43 5.57
C VAL A 97 1.78 21.32 4.74
N ASN A 98 1.78 20.11 5.28
CA ASN A 98 1.95 18.90 4.49
C ASN A 98 0.61 18.18 4.45
N ALA A 99 -0.01 18.14 3.27
CA ALA A 99 -1.17 17.31 3.05
C ALA A 99 -0.68 15.87 2.96
N ASN A 100 -1.22 14.96 3.77
CA ASN A 100 -0.82 13.55 3.68
C ASN A 100 -1.41 12.91 2.41
N VAL A 101 -0.71 13.06 1.28
CA VAL A 101 -1.11 12.55 -0.04
C VAL A 101 -0.89 11.03 -0.16
N THR A 102 -0.31 10.38 0.85
CA THR A 102 -0.04 8.93 0.81
C THR A 102 -1.26 8.07 1.12
N SER A 103 -2.46 8.66 1.21
CA SER A 103 -3.69 7.87 1.34
C SER A 103 -3.92 7.08 0.05
N SER A 104 -3.61 5.79 0.11
CA SER A 104 -3.97 4.80 -0.90
C SER A 104 -5.43 4.96 -1.31
N THR A 105 -5.71 4.96 -2.62
CA THR A 105 -7.09 4.95 -3.11
C THR A 105 -7.81 3.67 -2.65
N ILE A 106 -9.15 3.70 -2.60
CA ILE A 106 -9.95 2.52 -2.22
C ILE A 106 -9.59 1.33 -3.10
N GLU A 107 -9.44 1.55 -4.40
CA GLU A 107 -9.06 0.54 -5.39
C GLU A 107 -7.68 -0.05 -5.08
N SER A 108 -6.71 0.79 -4.70
CA SER A 108 -5.38 0.32 -4.32
C SER A 108 -5.38 -0.50 -3.02
N ILE A 109 -6.27 -0.18 -2.08
CA ILE A 109 -6.46 -0.95 -0.84
C ILE A 109 -7.09 -2.31 -1.17
N VAL A 110 -8.14 -2.31 -2.00
CA VAL A 110 -8.86 -3.52 -2.43
C VAL A 110 -7.92 -4.44 -3.24
N GLY A 111 -7.08 -3.88 -4.11
CA GLY A 111 -6.13 -4.62 -4.95
C GLY A 111 -4.90 -5.17 -4.20
N ARG A 112 -4.53 -4.58 -3.05
CA ARG A 112 -3.32 -4.91 -2.29
C ARG A 112 -3.22 -6.39 -1.95
N ARG A 113 -4.33 -6.99 -1.51
CA ARG A 113 -4.37 -8.39 -1.04
C ARG A 113 -4.12 -9.39 -2.18
N ARG A 114 -4.66 -9.08 -3.38
CA ARG A 114 -4.39 -9.81 -4.62
C ARG A 114 -2.93 -9.68 -5.05
N GLU A 115 -2.40 -8.46 -5.06
CA GLU A 115 -1.01 -8.16 -5.43
C GLU A 115 -0.02 -8.96 -4.57
N LEU A 116 -0.16 -8.90 -3.25
CA LEU A 116 0.71 -9.62 -2.32
C LEU A 116 0.64 -11.14 -2.50
N PHE A 117 -0.57 -11.69 -2.71
CA PHE A 117 -0.75 -13.12 -2.93
C PHE A 117 -0.07 -13.59 -4.22
N LEU A 118 -0.30 -12.89 -5.33
CA LEU A 118 0.29 -13.26 -6.62
C LEU A 118 1.81 -13.11 -6.60
N SER A 119 2.33 -12.05 -5.98
CA SER A 119 3.78 -11.88 -5.79
C SER A 119 4.40 -13.01 -4.97
N ALA A 120 3.75 -13.44 -3.89
CA ALA A 120 4.20 -14.59 -3.11
C ALA A 120 4.16 -15.89 -3.94
N GLY A 121 3.12 -16.09 -4.75
CA GLY A 121 3.01 -17.20 -5.69
C GLY A 121 4.12 -17.21 -6.75
N ASP A 122 4.39 -16.07 -7.37
CA ASP A 122 5.44 -15.94 -8.39
C ASP A 122 6.83 -16.26 -7.80
N ASN A 123 7.12 -15.78 -6.59
CA ASN A 123 8.36 -16.11 -5.88
C ASN A 123 8.45 -17.61 -5.56
N LEU A 124 7.37 -18.22 -5.07
CA LEU A 124 7.34 -19.65 -4.76
C LEU A 124 7.54 -20.51 -6.00
N LEU A 125 7.03 -20.09 -7.17
CA LEU A 125 7.28 -20.81 -8.43
C LEU A 125 8.75 -20.80 -8.84
N LEU A 126 9.47 -19.70 -8.56
CA LEU A 126 10.92 -19.64 -8.80
C LEU A 126 11.67 -20.59 -7.86
N GLU A 127 11.27 -20.65 -6.59
CA GLU A 127 11.85 -21.56 -5.60
C GLU A 127 11.60 -23.03 -5.95
N ILE A 128 10.35 -23.39 -6.30
CA ILE A 128 10.00 -24.73 -6.75
C ILE A 128 10.84 -25.13 -7.97
N ARG A 129 10.99 -24.24 -8.95
CA ARG A 129 11.84 -24.48 -10.11
C ARG A 129 13.28 -24.78 -9.69
N SER A 130 13.88 -23.88 -8.91
CA SER A 130 15.28 -24.03 -8.48
C SER A 130 15.50 -25.36 -7.78
N ARG A 131 14.62 -25.72 -6.83
CA ARG A 131 14.74 -26.98 -6.07
C ARG A 131 14.51 -28.22 -6.93
N LEU A 132 13.61 -28.15 -7.90
CA LEU A 132 13.40 -29.24 -8.85
C LEU A 132 14.58 -29.38 -9.82
N GLU A 133 15.23 -28.28 -10.21
CA GLU A 133 16.47 -28.28 -11.01
C GLU A 133 17.60 -28.95 -10.21
N ASP A 134 17.79 -28.59 -8.94
CA ASP A 134 18.76 -29.24 -8.05
C ASP A 134 18.51 -30.75 -7.92
N LEU A 135 17.24 -31.16 -7.80
CA LEU A 135 16.88 -32.58 -7.74
C LEU A 135 17.11 -33.29 -9.07
N LEU A 136 16.80 -32.63 -10.20
CA LEU A 136 16.99 -33.17 -11.54
C LEU A 136 18.47 -33.49 -11.81
N GLU A 137 19.37 -32.65 -11.32
CA GLU A 137 20.82 -32.79 -11.45
C GLU A 137 21.45 -33.69 -10.39
N SER A 138 20.68 -34.17 -9.41
CA SER A 138 21.19 -34.97 -8.30
C SER A 138 21.59 -36.41 -8.71
N ASP A 139 22.56 -36.98 -7.99
CA ASP A 139 22.97 -38.38 -8.12
C ASP A 139 21.80 -39.37 -7.90
N ARG A 140 20.77 -38.95 -7.15
CA ARG A 140 19.56 -39.76 -6.90
C ARG A 140 18.81 -40.06 -8.19
N VAL A 141 18.68 -39.06 -9.08
CA VAL A 141 18.05 -39.25 -10.40
C VAL A 141 18.92 -40.14 -11.28
N ALA A 142 20.24 -39.93 -11.28
CA ALA A 142 21.17 -40.76 -12.03
C ALA A 142 21.06 -42.24 -11.60
N ALA A 143 21.07 -42.51 -10.30
CA ALA A 143 20.90 -43.85 -9.74
C ALA A 143 19.54 -44.48 -10.07
N ALA A 144 18.46 -43.69 -10.03
CA ALA A 144 17.12 -44.17 -10.42
C ALA A 144 17.06 -44.56 -11.90
N LEU A 145 17.76 -43.83 -12.78
CA LEU A 145 17.78 -44.09 -14.23
C LEU A 145 18.62 -45.31 -14.62
N VAL A 146 19.67 -45.66 -13.87
CA VAL A 146 20.45 -46.89 -14.09
C VAL A 146 19.54 -48.11 -14.08
N ASN A 147 18.61 -48.16 -13.14
CA ASN A 147 17.65 -49.26 -13.00
C ASN A 147 16.43 -49.13 -13.92
N ARG A 148 16.34 -48.05 -14.72
CA ARG A 148 15.20 -47.73 -15.60
C ARG A 148 15.69 -47.27 -16.99
N PRO A 149 16.37 -48.12 -17.77
CA PRO A 149 17.00 -47.72 -19.04
C PRO A 149 16.01 -47.17 -20.08
N TYR A 150 14.77 -47.70 -20.12
CA TYR A 150 13.70 -47.15 -20.95
C TYR A 150 13.36 -45.70 -20.61
N TYR A 151 13.33 -45.36 -19.31
CA TYR A 151 12.98 -44.02 -18.83
C TYR A 151 14.09 -43.02 -19.13
N SER A 152 15.35 -43.46 -19.06
CA SER A 152 16.52 -42.68 -19.46
C SER A 152 16.46 -42.32 -20.95
N ALA A 153 16.28 -43.33 -21.81
CA ALA A 153 16.20 -43.13 -23.26
C ALA A 153 15.04 -42.21 -23.70
N LYS A 154 13.95 -42.19 -22.94
CA LYS A 154 12.76 -41.35 -23.20
C LYS A 154 12.76 -40.01 -22.44
N GLN A 155 13.80 -39.72 -21.67
CA GLN A 155 13.94 -38.53 -20.81
C GLN A 155 12.71 -38.31 -19.92
N VAL A 156 12.21 -39.38 -19.30
CA VAL A 156 10.98 -39.30 -18.50
C VAL A 156 11.14 -38.38 -17.29
N HIS A 157 12.31 -38.36 -16.66
CA HIS A 157 12.66 -37.45 -15.56
C HIS A 157 12.44 -35.98 -15.92
N VAL A 158 12.90 -35.55 -17.10
CA VAL A 158 12.69 -34.18 -17.62
C VAL A 158 11.21 -33.90 -17.83
N LYS A 159 10.47 -34.85 -18.41
CA LYS A 159 9.02 -34.69 -18.64
C LYS A 159 8.22 -34.61 -17.35
N VAL A 160 8.61 -35.37 -16.32
CA VAL A 160 7.99 -35.30 -14.98
C VAL A 160 8.28 -33.95 -14.33
N PHE A 161 9.53 -33.48 -14.40
CA PHE A 161 9.92 -32.13 -13.99
C PHE A 161 9.06 -31.05 -14.66
N GLU A 162 8.98 -31.08 -16.00
CA GLU A 162 8.19 -30.12 -16.79
C GLU A 162 6.70 -30.18 -16.44
N SER A 163 6.16 -31.39 -16.23
CA SER A 163 4.76 -31.60 -15.85
C SER A 163 4.45 -31.01 -14.48
N ILE A 164 5.31 -31.21 -13.48
CA ILE A 164 5.11 -30.67 -12.13
C ILE A 164 5.18 -29.14 -12.16
N LEU A 165 6.16 -28.57 -12.86
CA LEU A 165 6.26 -27.11 -13.00
C LEU A 165 5.07 -26.51 -13.75
N LYS A 166 4.58 -27.20 -14.78
CA LYS A 166 3.38 -26.79 -15.50
C LYS A 166 2.17 -26.77 -14.57
N GLU A 167 1.98 -27.82 -13.78
CA GLU A 167 0.88 -27.91 -12.82
C GLU A 167 0.93 -26.78 -11.78
N ALA A 168 2.11 -26.47 -11.23
CA ALA A 168 2.28 -25.39 -10.25
C ALA A 168 1.96 -24.01 -10.86
N LYS A 169 2.39 -23.77 -12.11
CA LYS A 169 2.05 -22.54 -12.86
C LYS A 169 0.57 -22.43 -13.13
N GLU A 170 -0.04 -23.48 -13.66
CA GLU A 170 -1.48 -23.54 -13.92
C GLU A 170 -2.28 -23.31 -12.63
N TRP A 171 -1.80 -23.84 -11.50
CA TRP A 171 -2.41 -23.58 -10.20
C TRP A 171 -2.44 -22.07 -9.88
N LEU A 172 -1.34 -21.33 -10.07
CA LEU A 172 -1.27 -19.89 -9.79
C LEU A 172 -2.09 -19.07 -10.80
N GLU A 173 -2.11 -19.46 -12.07
CA GLU A 173 -2.89 -18.78 -13.11
C GLU A 173 -4.41 -18.80 -12.83
N ARG A 174 -4.92 -19.84 -12.17
CA ARG A 174 -6.31 -19.87 -11.69
C ARG A 174 -6.62 -18.75 -10.69
N TYR A 175 -5.61 -18.27 -9.95
CA TYR A 175 -5.76 -17.14 -9.04
C TYR A 175 -5.52 -15.81 -9.74
N ARG A 176 -4.65 -15.76 -10.75
CA ARG A 176 -4.43 -14.55 -11.57
C ARG A 176 -5.70 -14.08 -12.27
N GLY A 177 -6.54 -15.03 -12.72
CA GLY A 177 -7.84 -14.75 -13.33
C GLY A 177 -8.95 -14.29 -12.37
N LYS A 178 -8.67 -14.14 -11.07
CA LYS A 178 -9.64 -13.67 -10.08
C LYS A 178 -9.51 -12.16 -9.85
N GLU A 179 -10.66 -11.51 -9.69
CA GLU A 179 -10.75 -10.09 -9.33
C GLU A 179 -10.35 -9.82 -7.88
N ALA A 180 -10.04 -8.56 -7.55
CA ALA A 180 -9.54 -8.17 -6.23
C ALA A 180 -10.54 -8.47 -5.10
N GLU A 181 -11.84 -8.35 -5.36
CA GLU A 181 -12.94 -8.64 -4.43
C GLU A 181 -12.87 -10.08 -3.91
N TRP A 182 -12.53 -11.04 -4.77
CA TRP A 182 -12.38 -12.44 -4.39
C TRP A 182 -11.31 -12.62 -3.30
N PHE A 183 -10.20 -11.87 -3.38
CA PHE A 183 -9.14 -11.94 -2.39
C PHE A 183 -9.50 -11.28 -1.07
N ASN A 184 -10.52 -10.43 -1.04
CA ASN A 184 -10.97 -9.76 0.18
C ASN A 184 -12.00 -10.57 0.98
N GLU A 185 -12.53 -11.65 0.41
CA GLU A 185 -13.31 -12.66 1.14
C GLU A 185 -12.39 -13.51 2.03
N GLU A 186 -12.53 -13.37 3.35
CA GLU A 186 -11.56 -13.91 4.32
C GLU A 186 -11.38 -15.44 4.22
N TRP A 187 -12.48 -16.17 4.06
CA TRP A 187 -12.45 -17.62 3.96
C TRP A 187 -11.82 -18.10 2.63
N GLN A 188 -12.03 -17.37 1.54
CA GLN A 188 -11.46 -17.67 0.22
C GLN A 188 -9.95 -17.46 0.26
N TYR A 189 -9.53 -16.32 0.80
CA TYR A 189 -8.13 -15.99 0.93
C TYR A 189 -7.40 -16.96 1.87
N ALA A 190 -7.97 -17.29 3.02
CA ALA A 190 -7.38 -18.23 3.97
C ALA A 190 -7.19 -19.62 3.34
N ALA A 191 -8.14 -20.09 2.52
CA ALA A 191 -8.01 -21.33 1.78
C ALA A 191 -6.88 -21.24 0.73
N ALA A 192 -6.84 -20.15 -0.04
CA ALA A 192 -5.82 -19.91 -1.07
C ALA A 192 -4.40 -19.87 -0.47
N VAL A 193 -4.22 -19.18 0.66
CA VAL A 193 -2.93 -19.10 1.36
C VAL A 193 -2.51 -20.48 1.87
N ARG A 194 -3.43 -21.26 2.42
CA ARG A 194 -3.13 -22.64 2.85
C ARG A 194 -2.65 -23.49 1.68
N GLU A 195 -3.32 -23.40 0.53
CA GLU A 195 -2.88 -24.08 -0.68
C GLU A 195 -1.50 -23.61 -1.15
N LEU A 196 -1.26 -22.30 -1.15
CA LEU A 196 0.03 -21.71 -1.53
C LEU A 196 1.16 -22.27 -0.67
N THR A 197 1.00 -22.28 0.65
CA THR A 197 2.01 -22.79 1.60
C THR A 197 2.30 -24.29 1.43
N GLY A 198 1.36 -25.06 0.88
CA GLY A 198 1.53 -26.49 0.62
C GLY A 198 2.01 -26.82 -0.80
N LEU A 199 2.10 -25.84 -1.69
CA LEU A 199 2.36 -26.08 -3.11
C LEU A 199 3.77 -26.64 -3.34
N GLU A 200 4.76 -26.08 -2.66
CA GLU A 200 6.14 -26.53 -2.77
C GLU A 200 6.31 -27.96 -2.28
N THR A 201 5.84 -28.26 -1.05
CA THR A 201 5.91 -29.62 -0.50
C THR A 201 5.26 -30.64 -1.44
N LYS A 202 4.13 -30.30 -2.05
CA LYS A 202 3.47 -31.16 -3.04
C LYS A 202 4.30 -31.33 -4.31
N ALA A 203 4.86 -30.24 -4.86
CA ALA A 203 5.64 -30.28 -6.09
C ALA A 203 6.92 -31.11 -5.91
N ILE A 204 7.68 -30.84 -4.86
CA ILE A 204 8.90 -31.57 -4.52
C ILE A 204 8.60 -33.03 -4.21
N GLY A 205 7.60 -33.28 -3.35
CA GLY A 205 7.21 -34.64 -2.97
C GLY A 205 6.80 -35.51 -4.17
N LYS A 206 6.12 -34.94 -5.18
CA LYS A 206 5.81 -35.65 -6.43
C LYS A 206 7.06 -36.12 -7.16
N PHE A 207 8.08 -35.27 -7.25
CA PHE A 207 9.33 -35.60 -7.92
C PHE A 207 10.12 -36.65 -7.13
N GLU A 208 10.16 -36.53 -5.80
CA GLU A 208 10.81 -37.51 -4.92
C GLU A 208 10.14 -38.89 -4.99
N CYS A 209 8.81 -38.97 -4.97
CA CYS A 209 8.08 -40.22 -5.18
C CYS A 209 8.44 -40.87 -6.53
N TRP A 210 8.62 -40.08 -7.58
CA TRP A 210 9.06 -40.58 -8.88
C TRP A 210 10.48 -41.15 -8.83
N ILE A 211 11.41 -40.47 -8.14
CA ILE A 211 12.79 -40.98 -7.93
C ILE A 211 12.75 -42.34 -7.23
N GLU A 212 11.99 -42.44 -6.14
CA GLU A 212 11.91 -43.65 -5.31
C GLU A 212 11.19 -44.82 -6.03
N GLY A 213 10.37 -44.53 -7.03
CA GLY A 213 9.57 -45.54 -7.74
C GLY A 213 8.31 -45.96 -6.99
N SER A 214 7.85 -45.10 -6.08
CA SER A 214 6.68 -45.32 -5.22
C SER A 214 5.36 -44.86 -5.88
N GLY A 215 5.29 -44.84 -7.21
CA GLY A 215 4.17 -44.30 -7.99
C GLY A 215 3.69 -45.22 -9.09
#